data_AF-A0A4Y3WDW1-F1
#
_entry.id   AF-A0A4Y3WDW1-F1
#
_cell.length_a   1.000
_cell.length_b   1.000
_cell.length_c   1.000
_cell.angle_alpha   90.00
_cell.angle_beta   90.00
_cell.angle_gamma   90.00
#
_symmetry.space_group_name_H-M   'P 1'
#
loop_
_entity.id
_entity.type
_entity.pdbx_description
1 polymer ?
#
loop_
_entity_poly.entity_id
_entity_poly.type
_entity_poly.pdbx_seq_one_letter_code
_entity_poly.pdbx_strand_id
1 'polypeptide(L)'
;MPSPSQHGDRQVSENDPTDHALAAIASFIDKPDISGEADAEAAPEPEPAEQAVSETATETATVIPDSPDSKQAETYTRYGPGPLTAVRFKWSTRRGDNGDYFVDETIGESSYPLVSGPMTKEAAIKFVDDREHAARERFEALRSEMAGGETAPRAGE
;
A
#
# COMPACT_ATOMS: atom_id res chain seq x y z
N MET A 1 21.07 53.32 31.18
CA MET A 1 19.84 53.23 30.36
C MET A 1 20.12 53.83 29.00
N PRO A 2 19.92 53.08 27.91
CA PRO A 2 19.28 53.71 26.76
C PRO A 2 18.26 52.81 26.03
N SER A 3 17.11 53.39 25.73
CA SER A 3 16.18 53.16 24.61
C SER A 3 15.28 54.41 24.58
N PRO A 4 14.79 54.94 23.44
CA PRO A 4 14.16 54.21 22.32
C PRO A 4 14.53 54.73 20.90
N SER A 5 14.50 53.88 19.86
CA SER A 5 13.46 53.71 18.83
C SER A 5 13.19 54.91 17.90
N GLN A 6 13.35 54.67 16.59
CA GLN A 6 12.61 55.16 15.39
C GLN A 6 13.60 55.25 14.22
N HIS A 7 13.32 54.91 12.96
CA HIS A 7 12.13 54.46 12.21
C HIS A 7 12.63 54.10 10.79
N GLY A 8 11.91 53.23 10.07
CA GLY A 8 12.12 52.96 8.64
C GLY A 8 13.35 52.07 8.39
N ASP A 9 13.33 51.00 7.63
CA ASP A 9 12.54 50.75 6.43
C ASP A 9 11.97 49.33 6.49
N ARG A 10 10.64 49.23 6.54
CA ARG A 10 9.94 48.01 6.12
C ARG A 10 10.03 47.98 4.60
N GLN A 11 11.22 47.68 4.10
CA GLN A 11 11.44 47.32 2.72
C GLN A 11 10.53 46.11 2.50
N VAL A 12 9.42 46.34 1.81
CA VAL A 12 8.60 45.31 1.22
C VAL A 12 9.56 44.57 0.31
N SER A 13 10.16 43.51 0.84
CA SER A 13 11.05 42.64 0.11
C SER A 13 10.15 41.84 -0.82
N GLU A 14 9.84 42.45 -1.96
CA GLU A 14 9.04 41.94 -3.08
C GLU A 14 9.64 40.66 -3.71
N ASN A 15 10.59 40.01 -3.03
CA ASN A 15 11.34 38.85 -3.49
C ASN A 15 11.72 37.93 -2.32
N ASP A 16 10.88 37.81 -1.29
CA ASP A 16 11.03 36.68 -0.37
C ASP A 16 10.56 35.39 -1.09
N PRO A 17 11.43 34.37 -1.26
CA PRO A 17 11.08 33.14 -1.97
C PRO A 17 9.94 32.37 -1.29
N THR A 18 9.72 32.61 0.01
CA THR A 18 8.60 32.05 0.76
C THR A 18 7.29 32.71 0.36
N ASP A 19 7.27 34.03 0.19
CA ASP A 19 6.08 34.77 -0.26
C ASP A 19 5.70 34.38 -1.70
N HIS A 20 6.70 34.24 -2.57
CA HIS A 20 6.50 33.73 -3.93
C HIS A 20 5.95 32.29 -3.93
N ALA A 21 6.44 31.42 -3.04
CA ALA A 21 5.92 30.06 -2.91
C ALA A 21 4.46 30.05 -2.40
N LEU A 22 4.13 30.90 -1.42
CA LEU A 22 2.76 31.03 -0.90
C LEU A 22 1.80 31.61 -1.94
N ALA A 23 2.22 32.62 -2.71
CA ALA A 23 1.45 33.20 -3.81
C ALA A 23 1.18 32.17 -4.92
N ALA A 24 2.18 31.35 -5.27
CA ALA A 24 2.01 30.27 -6.24
C ALA A 24 0.97 29.24 -5.76
N ILE A 25 1.03 28.83 -4.50
CA ILE A 25 0.07 27.86 -3.92
C ILE A 25 -1.36 28.44 -3.90
N ALA A 26 -1.51 29.73 -3.55
CA ALA A 26 -2.80 30.41 -3.57
C ALA A 26 -3.42 30.47 -4.97
N SER A 27 -2.61 30.58 -6.04
CA SER A 27 -3.09 30.59 -7.42
C SER A 27 -3.74 29.28 -7.86
N PHE A 28 -3.45 28.15 -7.21
CA PHE A 28 -4.09 26.86 -7.53
C PHE A 28 -5.45 26.70 -6.84
N ILE A 29 -5.66 27.34 -5.69
CA ILE A 29 -6.90 27.26 -4.90
C ILE A 29 -8.01 28.14 -5.51
N ASP A 30 -7.67 29.22 -6.19
CA ASP A 30 -8.62 30.13 -6.84
C ASP A 30 -9.15 29.60 -8.18
N LYS A 31 -8.75 28.40 -8.64
CA LYS A 31 -9.27 27.86 -9.90
C LYS A 31 -10.58 27.12 -9.64
N PRO A 32 -11.77 27.69 -9.97
CA PRO A 32 -13.00 26.94 -9.91
C PRO A 32 -12.91 25.75 -10.88
N ASP A 33 -13.23 24.60 -10.32
CA ASP A 33 -13.47 23.35 -11.03
C ASP A 33 -14.39 23.62 -12.23
N ILE A 34 -13.91 23.24 -13.40
CA ILE A 34 -14.63 23.44 -14.65
C ILE A 34 -15.79 22.44 -14.61
N SER A 35 -16.95 22.91 -14.16
CA SER A 35 -18.22 22.20 -14.25
C SER A 35 -18.37 21.59 -15.63
N GLY A 36 -18.38 20.26 -15.66
CA GLY A 36 -18.73 19.44 -16.82
C GLY A 36 -19.79 18.45 -16.40
N GLU A 37 -20.92 18.97 -15.93
CA GLU A 37 -22.19 18.25 -15.85
C GLU A 37 -22.55 17.78 -17.27
N ALA A 38 -22.48 16.48 -17.49
CA ALA A 38 -23.25 15.80 -18.52
C ALA A 38 -24.23 14.87 -17.80
N ASP A 39 -25.30 15.50 -17.32
CA ASP A 39 -26.54 14.85 -16.97
C ASP A 39 -27.19 14.36 -18.28
N ALA A 40 -27.28 13.04 -18.42
CA ALA A 40 -28.17 12.39 -19.37
C ALA A 40 -28.70 11.12 -18.70
N GLU A 41 -29.73 11.35 -17.89
CA GLU A 41 -30.74 10.43 -17.38
C GLU A 41 -31.10 9.29 -18.37
N ALA A 42 -30.87 8.04 -17.95
CA ALA A 42 -31.62 6.85 -18.41
C ALA A 42 -31.38 5.67 -17.45
N ALA A 43 -32.18 5.57 -16.39
CA ALA A 43 -32.54 4.32 -15.73
C ALA A 43 -34.05 4.06 -16.04
N PRO A 44 -34.67 2.87 -15.86
CA PRO A 44 -34.25 1.63 -15.17
C PRO A 44 -34.31 0.38 -16.12
N GLU A 45 -33.84 -0.83 -15.82
CA GLU A 45 -34.42 -1.82 -14.89
C GLU A 45 -33.62 -3.15 -15.04
N PRO A 46 -33.22 -3.83 -13.95
CA PRO A 46 -32.90 -5.26 -13.99
C PRO A 46 -34.06 -6.06 -13.39
N GLU A 47 -34.85 -6.72 -14.23
CA GLU A 47 -35.84 -7.72 -13.77
C GLU A 47 -35.18 -9.06 -13.40
N PRO A 48 -35.81 -9.84 -12.50
CA PRO A 48 -35.15 -10.68 -11.52
C PRO A 48 -35.16 -12.15 -11.93
N ALA A 49 -34.01 -12.81 -11.84
CA ALA A 49 -33.96 -14.27 -11.74
C ALA A 49 -33.74 -14.65 -10.28
N GLU A 50 -34.87 -14.82 -9.59
CA GLU A 50 -34.99 -15.56 -8.34
C GLU A 50 -34.40 -16.97 -8.54
N GLN A 51 -33.22 -17.24 -7.98
CA GLN A 51 -32.78 -18.60 -7.69
C GLN A 51 -32.40 -18.66 -6.21
N ALA A 52 -33.45 -18.93 -5.44
CA ALA A 52 -33.48 -19.73 -4.23
C ALA A 52 -32.12 -20.04 -3.57
N VAL A 53 -32.00 -19.48 -2.37
CA VAL A 53 -31.18 -19.97 -1.27
C VAL A 53 -31.24 -21.49 -1.19
N SER A 54 -30.08 -22.14 -1.27
CA SER A 54 -29.86 -23.37 -0.54
C SER A 54 -28.45 -23.30 0.05
N GLU A 55 -28.41 -22.95 1.33
CA GLU A 55 -27.31 -23.25 2.22
C GLU A 55 -26.97 -24.74 2.07
N THR A 56 -25.75 -25.02 1.64
CA THR A 56 -25.07 -26.25 2.04
C THR A 56 -23.61 -25.91 2.18
N ALA A 57 -23.17 -25.85 3.43
CA ALA A 57 -21.79 -25.79 3.80
C ALA A 57 -20.98 -26.79 2.97
N THR A 58 -20.08 -26.28 2.15
CA THR A 58 -18.93 -27.04 1.69
C THR A 58 -17.73 -26.11 1.88
N GLU A 59 -17.18 -26.23 3.08
CA GLU A 59 -15.77 -26.04 3.34
C GLU A 59 -14.98 -26.77 2.24
N THR A 60 -14.54 -26.03 1.24
CA THR A 60 -13.45 -26.44 0.38
C THR A 60 -12.65 -25.18 0.14
N ALA A 61 -11.56 -25.07 0.89
CA ALA A 61 -10.50 -24.13 0.61
C ALA A 61 -10.22 -24.17 -0.89
N THR A 62 -10.66 -23.14 -1.59
CA THR A 62 -10.21 -22.85 -2.94
C THR A 62 -8.74 -22.47 -2.78
N VAL A 63 -7.90 -23.49 -2.84
CA VAL A 63 -6.50 -23.36 -3.24
C VAL A 63 -6.58 -22.69 -4.61
N ILE A 64 -6.35 -21.38 -4.66
CA ILE A 64 -5.96 -20.74 -5.90
C ILE A 64 -4.48 -21.06 -6.02
N PRO A 65 -4.04 -22.02 -6.86
CA PRO A 65 -2.65 -22.05 -7.25
C PRO A 65 -2.43 -20.82 -8.12
N ASP A 66 -2.01 -19.72 -7.50
CA ASP A 66 -1.35 -18.62 -8.22
C ASP A 66 -0.07 -19.22 -8.80
N SER A 67 -0.18 -19.76 -10.01
CA SER A 67 0.93 -20.23 -10.82
C SER A 67 1.17 -19.18 -11.89
N PRO A 68 1.97 -18.13 -11.63
CA PRO A 68 2.42 -17.29 -12.71
C PRO A 68 3.56 -18.01 -13.42
N ASP A 69 3.29 -18.37 -14.67
CA ASP A 69 4.17 -18.27 -15.83
C ASP A 69 5.61 -18.84 -15.72
N SER A 70 5.82 -19.94 -16.45
CA SER A 70 7.07 -20.71 -16.55
C SER A 70 8.26 -19.98 -17.22
N LYS A 71 8.22 -18.64 -17.35
CA LYS A 71 9.39 -17.79 -17.65
C LYS A 71 9.98 -17.07 -16.44
N GLN A 72 9.38 -17.19 -15.25
CA GLN A 72 9.97 -16.79 -13.96
C GLN A 72 11.07 -17.74 -13.46
N ALA A 73 11.49 -18.72 -14.26
CA ALA A 73 12.47 -19.73 -13.84
C ALA A 73 13.86 -19.16 -13.44
N GLU A 74 14.14 -17.88 -13.74
CA GLU A 74 15.38 -17.20 -13.37
C GLU A 74 15.30 -16.38 -12.06
N THR A 75 14.12 -16.06 -11.54
CA THR A 75 13.93 -15.18 -10.37
C THR A 75 12.81 -15.72 -9.48
N TYR A 76 13.17 -16.12 -8.26
CA TYR A 76 12.22 -16.65 -7.28
C TYR A 76 11.47 -15.51 -6.62
N THR A 77 10.15 -15.42 -6.82
CA THR A 77 9.31 -14.35 -6.29
C THR A 77 8.16 -14.89 -5.46
N ARG A 78 7.86 -14.25 -4.34
CA ARG A 78 6.71 -14.53 -3.47
C ARG A 78 6.01 -13.24 -3.07
N TYR A 79 4.73 -13.35 -2.71
CA TYR A 79 3.92 -12.24 -2.23
C TYR A 79 3.40 -12.56 -0.84
N GLY A 80 3.37 -11.55 0.02
CA GLY A 80 2.80 -11.64 1.35
C GLY A 80 1.26 -11.70 1.32
N PRO A 81 0.66 -12.13 2.44
CA PRO A 81 -0.80 -12.19 2.58
C PRO A 81 -1.42 -10.78 2.61
N GLY A 82 -2.68 -10.69 2.21
CA GLY A 82 -3.48 -9.46 2.29
C GLY A 82 -4.27 -9.19 1.01
N PRO A 83 -5.45 -8.53 1.12
CA PRO A 83 -6.36 -8.34 0.00
C PRO A 83 -5.91 -7.25 -0.98
N LEU A 84 -5.07 -6.32 -0.53
CA LEU A 84 -4.67 -5.14 -1.31
C LEU A 84 -3.22 -5.27 -1.76
N THR A 85 -3.02 -5.34 -3.08
CA THR A 85 -1.69 -5.42 -3.70
C THR A 85 -0.81 -4.22 -3.37
N ALA A 86 -1.40 -3.06 -3.12
CA ALA A 86 -0.70 -1.82 -2.79
C ALA A 86 0.02 -1.85 -1.42
N VAL A 87 -0.37 -2.76 -0.52
CA VAL A 87 0.17 -2.84 0.85
C VAL A 87 0.74 -4.21 1.22
N ARG A 88 0.56 -5.23 0.36
CA ARG A 88 1.15 -6.56 0.58
C ARG A 88 2.66 -6.52 0.36
N PHE A 89 3.39 -7.39 1.04
CA PHE A 89 4.80 -7.60 0.76
C PHE A 89 5.00 -8.30 -0.60
N LYS A 90 6.13 -8.03 -1.24
CA LYS A 90 6.68 -8.76 -2.38
C LYS A 90 8.15 -9.03 -2.07
N TRP A 91 8.57 -10.28 -2.22
CA TRP A 91 9.96 -10.69 -2.13
C TRP A 91 10.39 -11.26 -3.46
N SER A 92 11.49 -10.78 -4.02
CA SER A 92 12.08 -11.31 -5.26
C SER A 92 13.57 -11.58 -5.09
N THR A 93 14.04 -12.72 -5.55
CA THR A 93 15.48 -13.03 -5.57
C THR A 93 16.13 -12.48 -6.83
N ARG A 94 17.26 -11.81 -6.67
CA ARG A 94 18.04 -11.25 -7.77
C ARG A 94 19.45 -11.83 -7.72
N ARG A 95 19.93 -12.32 -8.86
CA ARG A 95 21.33 -12.75 -9.00
C ARG A 95 22.23 -11.54 -9.20
N GLY A 96 23.30 -11.44 -8.42
CA GLY A 96 24.39 -10.49 -8.61
C GLY A 96 25.47 -11.01 -9.55
N ASP A 97 26.35 -10.11 -9.97
CA ASP A 97 27.36 -10.38 -11.00
C ASP A 97 28.39 -11.45 -10.57
N ASN A 98 28.63 -11.57 -9.27
CA ASN A 98 29.59 -12.52 -8.68
C ASN A 98 29.00 -13.91 -8.44
N GLY A 99 27.73 -14.15 -8.84
CA GLY A 99 27.02 -15.39 -8.55
C GLY A 99 26.34 -15.43 -7.18
N ASP A 100 26.53 -14.39 -6.36
CA ASP A 100 25.74 -14.14 -5.15
C ASP A 100 24.29 -13.83 -5.49
N TYR A 101 23.40 -14.07 -4.54
CA TYR A 101 21.98 -13.73 -4.62
C TYR A 101 21.64 -12.69 -3.57
N PHE A 102 20.71 -11.84 -3.94
CA PHE A 102 20.10 -10.80 -3.10
C PHE A 102 18.59 -11.04 -3.08
N VAL A 103 17.94 -10.63 -2.00
CA VAL A 103 16.49 -10.62 -1.87
C VAL A 103 16.04 -9.18 -1.76
N ASP A 104 15.22 -8.75 -2.70
CA ASP A 104 14.55 -7.45 -2.68
C ASP A 104 13.17 -7.62 -2.02
N GLU A 105 12.96 -6.99 -0.87
CA GLU A 105 11.69 -6.93 -0.15
C GLU A 105 11.02 -5.58 -0.42
N THR A 106 9.78 -5.57 -0.92
CA THR A 106 9.03 -4.35 -1.23
C THR A 106 7.63 -4.44 -0.64
N ILE A 107 7.09 -3.32 -0.14
CA ILE A 107 5.69 -3.21 0.27
C ILE A 107 4.92 -2.55 -0.86
N GLY A 108 3.93 -3.24 -1.42
CA GLY A 108 3.26 -2.77 -2.61
C GLY A 108 4.15 -2.78 -3.86
N GLU A 109 3.65 -2.21 -4.94
CA GLU A 109 4.35 -2.18 -6.24
C GLU A 109 5.32 -1.00 -6.39
N SER A 110 5.10 0.10 -5.65
CA SER A 110 5.79 1.39 -5.86
C SER A 110 6.77 1.78 -4.75
N SER A 111 7.04 0.91 -3.78
CA SER A 111 7.96 1.23 -2.68
C SER A 111 9.42 0.97 -3.03
N TYR A 112 10.32 1.61 -2.29
CA TYR A 112 11.75 1.31 -2.35
C TYR A 112 12.03 -0.10 -1.81
N PRO A 113 12.82 -0.93 -2.50
CA PRO A 113 13.13 -2.27 -2.04
C PRO A 113 14.17 -2.24 -0.90
N LEU A 114 13.90 -3.00 0.14
CA LEU A 114 14.87 -3.36 1.16
C LEU A 114 15.65 -4.59 0.69
N VAL A 115 16.95 -4.42 0.46
CA VAL A 115 17.81 -5.47 -0.09
C VAL A 115 18.51 -6.26 1.01
N SER A 116 18.42 -7.58 0.97
CA SER A 116 19.16 -8.51 1.84
C SER A 116 20.14 -9.35 1.05
N GLY A 117 21.39 -9.50 1.51
CA GLY A 117 22.46 -10.26 0.84
C GLY A 117 23.84 -9.61 1.05
N PRO A 118 24.92 -10.17 0.45
CA PRO A 118 24.95 -11.31 -0.46
C PRO A 118 24.74 -12.66 0.24
N MET A 119 24.12 -13.63 -0.44
CA MET A 119 23.94 -15.00 0.03
C MET A 119 23.88 -16.01 -1.14
N THR A 120 23.88 -17.31 -0.86
CA THR A 120 23.72 -18.35 -1.90
C THR A 120 22.30 -18.36 -2.46
N LYS A 121 22.08 -18.98 -3.63
CA LYS A 121 20.74 -19.11 -4.24
C LYS A 121 19.77 -19.79 -3.28
N GLU A 122 20.19 -20.89 -2.68
CA GLU A 122 19.40 -21.70 -1.78
C GLU A 122 19.08 -20.95 -0.48
N ALA A 123 20.04 -20.16 0.04
CA ALA A 123 19.81 -19.30 1.20
C ALA A 123 18.81 -18.18 0.89
N ALA A 124 18.88 -17.58 -0.31
CA ALA A 124 17.93 -16.56 -0.76
C ALA A 124 16.51 -17.12 -0.89
N ILE A 125 16.35 -18.31 -1.49
CA ILE A 125 15.05 -19.00 -1.59
C ILE A 125 14.49 -19.28 -0.20
N LYS A 126 15.30 -19.89 0.68
CA LYS A 126 14.88 -20.19 2.06
C LYS A 126 14.51 -18.92 2.85
N PHE A 127 15.24 -17.82 2.64
CA PHE A 127 14.94 -16.54 3.27
C PHE A 127 13.57 -16.01 2.82
N VAL A 128 13.28 -16.07 1.52
CA VAL A 128 11.98 -15.68 0.98
C VAL A 128 10.86 -16.54 1.57
N ASP A 129 11.04 -17.85 1.63
CA ASP A 129 10.04 -18.78 2.19
C ASP A 129 9.76 -18.53 3.68
N ASP A 130 10.81 -18.30 4.48
CA ASP A 130 10.70 -17.99 5.90
C ASP A 130 9.92 -16.69 6.14
N ARG A 131 10.21 -15.65 5.34
CA ARG A 131 9.51 -14.36 5.40
C ARG A 131 8.04 -14.47 5.02
N GLU A 132 7.77 -15.23 3.98
CA GLU A 132 6.43 -15.52 3.48
C GLU A 132 5.60 -16.23 4.57
N HIS A 133 6.15 -17.30 5.15
CA HIS A 133 5.50 -18.04 6.24
C HIS A 133 5.23 -17.15 7.46
N ALA A 134 6.25 -16.42 7.93
CA ALA A 134 6.12 -15.53 9.08
C ALA A 134 5.08 -14.42 8.84
N ALA A 135 5.00 -13.89 7.61
CA ALA A 135 3.99 -12.90 7.26
C ALA A 135 2.58 -13.50 7.26
N ARG A 136 2.41 -14.73 6.75
CA ARG A 136 1.14 -15.47 6.79
C ARG A 136 0.66 -15.68 8.23
N GLU A 137 1.51 -16.18 9.12
CA GLU A 137 1.15 -16.39 10.53
C GLU A 137 0.71 -15.10 11.20
N ARG A 138 1.43 -13.99 10.97
CA ARG A 138 1.06 -12.67 11.51
C ARG A 138 -0.26 -12.16 10.97
N PHE A 139 -0.52 -12.37 9.67
CA PHE A 139 -1.78 -11.97 9.06
C PHE A 139 -2.96 -12.80 9.59
N GLU A 140 -2.78 -14.10 9.77
CA GLU A 140 -3.80 -14.99 10.32
C GLU A 140 -4.12 -14.68 11.78
N ALA A 141 -3.09 -14.38 12.59
CA ALA A 141 -3.27 -13.91 13.95
C ALA A 141 -4.07 -12.60 13.97
N LEU A 142 -3.66 -11.61 13.17
CA LEU A 142 -4.36 -10.32 13.06
C LEU A 142 -5.81 -10.50 12.60
N ARG A 143 -6.04 -11.37 11.62
CA ARG A 143 -7.39 -11.66 11.12
C ARG A 143 -8.25 -12.32 12.19
N SER A 144 -7.68 -13.21 13.00
CA SER A 144 -8.37 -13.83 14.13
C SER A 144 -8.71 -12.81 15.23
N GLU A 145 -7.81 -11.86 15.50
CA GLU A 145 -8.08 -10.76 16.44
C GLU A 145 -9.21 -9.86 15.94
N MET A 146 -9.21 -9.48 14.65
CA MET A 146 -10.28 -8.66 14.06
C MET A 146 -11.62 -9.39 14.02
N ALA A 147 -11.61 -10.70 13.71
CA ALA A 147 -12.83 -11.51 13.67
C ALA A 147 -13.38 -11.83 15.08
N GLY A 148 -12.52 -11.87 16.10
CA GLY A 148 -12.89 -12.09 17.51
C GLY A 148 -13.08 -10.81 18.32
N GLY A 149 -12.93 -9.64 17.71
CA GLY A 149 -12.82 -8.35 18.37
C GLY A 149 -14.05 -7.45 18.23
N GLU A 150 -15.25 -7.98 18.51
CA GLU A 150 -16.43 -7.15 18.81
C GLU A 150 -16.85 -7.36 20.27
N THR A 151 -16.62 -6.31 21.08
CA THR A 151 -17.07 -6.09 22.47
C THR A 151 -16.48 -6.94 23.61
N ALA A 152 -15.53 -6.34 24.33
CA ALA A 152 -15.54 -6.40 25.79
C ALA A 152 -15.47 -4.96 26.32
N PRO A 153 -16.58 -4.35 26.78
CA PRO A 153 -16.47 -3.08 27.50
C PRO A 153 -15.64 -3.36 28.76
N ARG A 154 -14.58 -2.57 28.95
CA ARG A 154 -13.92 -2.46 30.26
C ARG A 154 -14.98 -1.96 31.23
N ALA A 155 -15.59 -2.89 31.97
CA ALA A 155 -16.37 -2.57 33.15
C ALA A 155 -15.39 -2.00 34.17
N GLY A 156 -15.40 -0.67 34.30
CA GLY A 156 -14.98 -0.03 35.52
C GLY A 156 -16.09 -0.24 36.55
N GLU A 157 -15.76 -0.94 37.63
CA GLU A 157 -16.30 -0.69 38.96
C GLU A 157 -15.26 -1.12 40.01
#